data_AF-A0A936V332-F1
#
_entry.id   AF-A0A936V332-F1
#
_cell.length_a   1.000
_cell.length_b   1.000
_cell.length_c   1.000
_cell.angle_alpha   90.00
_cell.angle_beta   90.00
_cell.angle_gamma   90.00
#
_symmetry.space_group_name_H-M   'P 1'
#
loop_
_entity.id
_entity.type
_entity.pdbx_description
1 polymer ?
#
loop_
_entity_poly.entity_id
_entity_poly.type
_entity_poly.pdbx_seq_one_letter_code
_entity_poly.pdbx_strand_id
1 'polypeptide(L)'
;MYIRLKMRLMILFTGLWANMYSPIFLPKGFPFCSEQLFALVRNRNEVNRYAIMGISKSMIEYGLSVVLVVFFFTGWVGRIWGIAVSLIAVNLLGVWYYVKNGYMQFSFQRNRVWDELKFGLPIVVFQLCVFMLGATNKLFLAIFNVDKYELGIYAIACILGTMVGTVAQSILLYVQPQLYKSISTGTATRDSVKRIFFNYCKMLTVLSLACMAVAVFAYYFLINRIYLPGIKYFFVVAVQAFIWALNYFIFLFLLYHKEKRKILKVALISIVCSVAINIFMVKHFMIWGDALSSLFNTIIFSVLVIFLPKTSSGKRWISMRENRLPGRSAALNLFL
;
A
#
# COMPACT_ATOMS: atom_id res chain seq x y z
N MET A 1 -6.28 -13.06 18.77
CA MET A 1 -7.63 -13.54 18.37
C MET A 1 -8.01 -13.09 16.97
N TYR A 2 -7.79 -11.82 16.60
CA TYR A 2 -8.00 -11.21 15.25
C TYR A 2 -7.19 -11.82 14.08
N ILE A 3 -6.15 -12.61 14.38
CA ILE A 3 -5.30 -13.30 13.39
C ILE A 3 -5.86 -14.69 13.03
N ARG A 4 -6.76 -15.23 13.88
CA ARG A 4 -7.18 -16.64 13.86
C ARG A 4 -8.12 -16.99 12.71
N LEU A 5 -8.97 -16.08 12.26
CA LEU A 5 -9.92 -16.33 11.17
C LEU A 5 -9.38 -15.90 9.81
N LYS A 6 -8.57 -14.83 9.80
CA LYS A 6 -7.88 -14.33 8.61
C LYS A 6 -7.03 -15.42 7.94
N MET A 7 -6.45 -16.32 8.73
CA MET A 7 -5.61 -17.44 8.27
C MET A 7 -6.41 -18.68 7.76
N ARG A 8 -7.73 -18.76 7.97
CA ARG A 8 -8.59 -19.83 7.39
C ARG A 8 -9.35 -19.39 6.14
N LEU A 9 -9.73 -18.11 6.09
CA LEU A 9 -10.13 -17.46 4.83
C LEU A 9 -8.99 -17.51 3.79
N MET A 10 -7.75 -17.49 4.28
CA MET A 10 -6.52 -17.69 3.53
C MET A 10 -6.45 -19.06 2.84
N ILE A 11 -6.68 -20.19 3.52
CA ILE A 11 -6.59 -21.53 2.89
C ILE A 11 -7.64 -21.71 1.78
N LEU A 12 -8.84 -21.18 2.00
CA LEU A 12 -9.93 -21.19 1.01
C LEU A 12 -9.64 -20.27 -0.19
N PHE A 13 -9.09 -19.07 0.04
CA PHE A 13 -8.70 -18.18 -1.06
C PHE A 13 -7.45 -18.66 -1.79
N THR A 14 -6.42 -19.17 -1.10
CA THR A 14 -5.23 -19.73 -1.74
C THR A 14 -5.56 -20.98 -2.55
N GLY A 15 -6.52 -21.79 -2.10
CA GLY A 15 -7.04 -22.93 -2.87
C GLY A 15 -7.81 -22.51 -4.14
N LEU A 16 -8.58 -21.42 -4.08
CA LEU A 16 -9.26 -20.85 -5.25
C LEU A 16 -8.29 -20.21 -6.26
N TRP A 17 -7.18 -19.62 -5.78
CA TRP A 17 -6.15 -19.02 -6.63
C TRP A 17 -5.16 -20.05 -7.21
N ALA A 18 -4.95 -21.19 -6.54
CA ALA A 18 -4.10 -22.27 -7.03
C ALA A 18 -4.65 -22.96 -8.29
N ASN A 19 -5.97 -22.88 -8.53
CA ASN A 19 -6.62 -23.47 -9.71
C ASN A 19 -6.58 -22.57 -10.96
N MET A 20 -6.03 -21.35 -10.90
CA MET A 20 -5.74 -20.55 -12.10
C MET A 20 -4.32 -20.86 -12.58
N TYR A 21 -4.24 -21.82 -13.50
CA TYR A 21 -3.03 -22.33 -14.15
C TYR A 21 -2.17 -21.23 -14.80
N SER A 22 -1.25 -20.63 -14.03
CA SER A 22 -0.01 -20.04 -14.57
C SER A 22 1.05 -19.88 -13.47
N PRO A 23 2.34 -20.13 -13.76
CA PRO A 23 3.45 -20.00 -12.80
C PRO A 23 3.70 -18.57 -12.28
N ILE A 24 2.98 -17.58 -12.82
CA ILE A 24 3.07 -16.16 -12.46
C ILE A 24 2.23 -15.81 -11.21
N PHE A 25 1.23 -16.63 -10.87
CA PHE A 25 0.26 -16.34 -9.79
C PHE A 25 0.45 -17.15 -8.51
N LEU A 26 1.14 -18.29 -8.56
CA LEU A 26 1.55 -19.09 -7.39
C LEU A 26 2.25 -18.28 -6.27
N PRO A 27 3.11 -17.28 -6.57
CA PRO A 27 3.78 -16.49 -5.51
C PRO A 27 2.85 -15.55 -4.73
N LYS A 28 1.60 -15.32 -5.16
CA LYS A 28 0.74 -14.25 -4.61
C LYS A 28 -0.17 -14.68 -3.46
N GLY A 29 -0.37 -15.98 -3.23
CA GLY A 29 -1.13 -16.47 -2.07
C GLY A 29 -0.32 -16.54 -0.77
N PHE A 30 0.98 -16.80 -0.90
CA PHE A 30 1.94 -16.91 0.19
C PHE A 30 2.29 -15.61 0.94
N PRO A 31 2.34 -14.40 0.36
CA PRO A 31 2.82 -13.19 1.05
C PRO A 31 2.02 -12.87 2.33
N PHE A 32 0.78 -13.33 2.40
CA PHE A 32 -0.16 -12.97 3.45
C PHE A 32 0.24 -13.43 4.86
N CYS A 33 0.82 -14.63 5.02
CA CYS A 33 1.29 -15.10 6.33
C CYS A 33 2.46 -14.26 6.83
N SER A 34 3.41 -13.94 5.94
CA SER A 34 4.53 -13.06 6.26
C SER A 34 4.04 -11.66 6.67
N GLU A 35 3.08 -11.07 5.95
CA GLU A 35 2.51 -9.76 6.28
C GLU A 35 1.80 -9.74 7.63
N GLN A 36 1.09 -10.82 7.98
CA GLN A 36 0.44 -10.95 9.28
C GLN A 36 1.44 -11.04 10.42
N LEU A 37 2.57 -11.71 10.21
CA LEU A 37 3.63 -11.81 11.19
C LEU A 37 4.25 -10.43 11.42
N PHE A 38 4.60 -9.72 10.34
CA PHE A 38 5.07 -8.35 10.41
C PHE A 38 4.06 -7.44 11.13
N ALA A 39 2.76 -7.59 10.86
CA ALA A 39 1.72 -6.84 11.55
C ALA A 39 1.63 -7.15 13.06
N LEU A 40 1.80 -8.41 13.46
CA LEU A 40 1.76 -8.80 14.88
C LEU A 40 2.99 -8.29 15.64
N VAL A 41 4.19 -8.47 15.10
CA VAL A 41 5.44 -8.01 15.71
C VAL A 41 5.41 -6.48 15.84
N ARG A 42 4.90 -5.78 14.81
CA ARG A 42 4.69 -4.33 14.83
C ARG A 42 3.68 -3.88 15.88
N ASN A 43 2.53 -4.56 15.99
CA ASN A 43 1.52 -4.22 17.00
C ASN A 43 2.02 -4.44 18.44
N ARG A 44 3.05 -5.27 18.64
CA ARG A 44 3.72 -5.47 19.93
C ARG A 44 4.87 -4.49 20.17
N ASN A 45 5.17 -3.58 19.24
CA ASN A 45 6.31 -2.65 19.28
C ASN A 45 7.68 -3.35 19.44
N GLU A 46 7.83 -4.59 18.96
CA GLU A 46 9.11 -5.30 18.97
C GLU A 46 9.98 -4.89 17.77
N VAL A 47 10.47 -3.64 17.78
CA VAL A 47 11.15 -2.99 16.64
C VAL A 47 12.36 -3.78 16.13
N ASN A 48 13.20 -4.29 17.04
CA ASN A 48 14.42 -5.03 16.66
C ASN A 48 14.10 -6.33 15.91
N ARG A 49 13.08 -7.06 16.36
CA ARG A 49 12.65 -8.30 15.70
C ARG A 49 12.02 -8.02 14.34
N TYR A 50 11.26 -6.93 14.23
CA TYR A 50 10.72 -6.47 12.95
C TYR A 50 11.85 -6.14 11.94
N ALA A 51 12.87 -5.41 12.39
CA ALA A 51 14.01 -5.05 11.54
C ALA A 51 14.81 -6.28 11.09
N ILE A 52 15.17 -7.18 12.01
CA ILE A 52 15.89 -8.41 11.68
C ILE A 52 15.10 -9.24 10.68
N MET A 53 13.79 -9.46 10.90
CA MET A 53 12.97 -10.23 9.96
C MET A 53 12.83 -9.56 8.60
N GLY A 54 12.71 -8.23 8.56
CA GLY A 54 12.62 -7.48 7.31
C GLY A 54 13.90 -7.55 6.49
N ILE A 55 15.05 -7.29 7.12
CA ILE A 55 16.37 -7.33 6.49
C ILE A 55 16.68 -8.75 6.02
N SER A 56 16.45 -9.77 6.86
CA SER A 56 16.67 -11.16 6.48
C SER A 56 15.81 -11.57 5.29
N LYS A 57 14.54 -11.15 5.25
CA LYS A 57 13.67 -11.39 4.10
C LYS A 57 14.26 -10.78 2.83
N SER A 58 14.64 -9.50 2.87
CA SER A 58 15.20 -8.81 1.69
C SER A 58 16.53 -9.41 1.25
N MET A 59 17.42 -9.75 2.18
CA MET A 59 18.70 -10.41 1.90
C MET A 59 18.49 -11.77 1.22
N ILE A 60 17.56 -12.58 1.72
CA ILE A 60 17.22 -13.88 1.13
C ILE A 60 16.64 -13.68 -0.28
N GLU A 61 15.70 -12.75 -0.46
CA GLU A 61 15.04 -12.50 -1.74
C GLU A 61 16.02 -12.01 -2.82
N TYR A 62 16.80 -10.97 -2.53
CA TYR A 62 17.77 -10.44 -3.49
C TYR A 62 18.96 -11.38 -3.67
N GLY A 63 19.46 -12.01 -2.60
CA GLY A 63 20.55 -12.98 -2.66
C GLY A 63 20.22 -14.19 -3.53
N LEU A 64 19.08 -14.85 -3.27
CA LEU A 64 18.62 -15.97 -4.10
C LEU A 64 18.36 -15.55 -5.54
N SER A 65 17.78 -14.36 -5.75
CA SER A 65 17.55 -13.85 -7.11
C SER A 65 18.86 -13.68 -7.87
N VAL A 66 19.91 -13.12 -7.26
CA VAL A 66 21.22 -12.97 -7.91
C VAL A 66 21.84 -14.33 -8.21
N VAL A 67 21.80 -15.26 -7.25
CA VAL A 67 22.36 -16.61 -7.44
C VAL A 67 21.66 -17.35 -8.59
N LEU A 68 20.32 -17.32 -8.65
CA LEU A 68 19.57 -18.00 -9.69
C LEU A 68 19.75 -17.37 -11.07
N VAL A 69 19.88 -16.04 -11.15
CA VAL A 69 20.06 -15.34 -12.42
C VAL A 69 21.48 -15.56 -12.96
N VAL A 70 22.51 -15.47 -12.12
CA VAL A 70 23.91 -15.55 -12.54
C VAL A 70 24.36 -16.99 -12.79
N PHE A 71 24.04 -17.92 -11.89
CA PHE A 71 24.55 -19.30 -12.01
C PHE A 71 23.68 -20.20 -12.88
N PHE A 72 22.37 -20.01 -12.88
CA PHE A 72 21.45 -20.87 -13.66
C PHE A 72 21.01 -20.23 -14.98
N PHE A 73 21.50 -19.04 -15.34
CA PHE A 73 21.21 -18.32 -16.60
C PHE A 73 19.72 -18.24 -16.96
N THR A 74 18.84 -18.22 -15.96
CA THR A 74 17.38 -18.26 -16.19
C THR A 74 16.78 -16.88 -16.50
N GLY A 75 17.62 -15.85 -16.69
CA GLY A 75 17.16 -14.49 -17.02
C GLY A 75 16.08 -13.99 -16.06
N TRP A 76 14.94 -13.54 -16.61
CA TRP A 76 13.81 -13.06 -15.79
C TRP A 76 13.13 -14.17 -14.98
N VAL A 77 13.21 -15.43 -15.43
CA VAL A 77 12.59 -16.59 -14.74
C VAL A 77 13.30 -16.87 -13.42
N GLY A 78 14.63 -16.70 -13.38
CA GLY A 78 15.43 -16.84 -12.16
C GLY A 78 15.03 -15.88 -11.06
N ARG A 79 14.71 -14.63 -11.42
CA ARG A 79 14.19 -13.63 -10.49
C ARG A 79 12.83 -14.02 -9.91
N ILE A 80 11.94 -14.60 -10.72
CA ILE A 80 10.62 -15.06 -10.25
C ILE A 80 10.79 -16.19 -9.25
N TRP A 81 11.65 -17.17 -9.54
CA TRP A 81 11.93 -18.26 -8.61
C TRP A 81 12.63 -17.77 -7.33
N GLY A 82 13.53 -16.80 -7.42
CA GLY A 82 14.16 -16.17 -6.25
C GLY A 82 13.15 -15.53 -5.31
N ILE A 83 12.16 -14.82 -5.87
CA ILE A 83 11.03 -14.25 -5.11
C ILE A 83 10.14 -15.34 -4.54
N ALA A 84 9.83 -16.39 -5.30
CA ALA A 84 8.96 -17.46 -4.84
C ALA A 84 9.57 -18.26 -3.67
N VAL A 85 10.85 -18.64 -3.78
CA VAL A 85 11.57 -19.39 -2.75
C VAL A 85 11.75 -18.56 -1.47
N SER A 86 12.08 -17.28 -1.59
CA SER A 86 12.21 -16.39 -0.43
C SER A 86 10.88 -16.23 0.31
N LEU A 87 9.77 -16.08 -0.42
CA LEU A 87 8.42 -16.03 0.14
C LEU A 87 8.09 -17.32 0.89
N ILE A 88 8.39 -18.49 0.33
CA ILE A 88 8.15 -19.78 0.98
C ILE A 88 8.96 -19.86 2.29
N ALA A 89 10.26 -19.53 2.24
CA ALA A 89 11.13 -19.58 3.41
C ALA A 89 10.63 -18.68 4.55
N VAL A 90 10.26 -17.43 4.26
CA VAL A 90 9.75 -16.49 5.26
C VAL A 90 8.40 -16.94 5.83
N ASN A 91 7.54 -17.55 5.03
CA ASN A 91 6.27 -18.09 5.52
C ASN A 91 6.45 -19.30 6.42
N LEU A 92 7.38 -20.21 6.10
CA LEU A 92 7.72 -21.34 6.96
C LEU A 92 8.23 -20.86 8.33
N LEU A 93 9.11 -19.85 8.34
CA LEU A 93 9.57 -19.20 9.58
C LEU A 93 8.39 -18.59 10.36
N GLY A 94 7.43 -18.00 9.65
CA GLY A 94 6.25 -17.42 10.28
C GLY A 94 5.34 -18.45 10.92
N VAL A 95 5.05 -19.55 10.22
CA VAL A 95 4.27 -20.68 10.77
C VAL A 95 4.96 -21.26 12.00
N TRP A 96 6.27 -21.49 11.93
CA TRP A 96 7.06 -21.96 13.07
C TRP A 96 6.95 -21.03 14.29
N TYR A 97 7.05 -19.70 14.07
CA TYR A 97 6.87 -18.71 15.13
C TYR A 97 5.47 -18.73 15.77
N TYR A 98 4.42 -18.96 14.97
CA TYR A 98 3.05 -19.06 15.47
C TYR A 98 2.80 -20.32 16.30
N VAL A 99 3.38 -21.45 15.90
CA VAL A 99 3.28 -22.72 16.61
C VAL A 99 4.02 -22.64 17.95
N LYS A 100 5.27 -22.15 17.94
CA LYS A 100 6.11 -22.06 19.15
C LYS A 100 5.49 -21.19 20.25
N ASN A 101 4.81 -20.11 19.87
CA ASN A 101 4.18 -19.19 20.83
C ASN A 101 2.73 -19.56 21.20
N GLY A 102 2.23 -20.73 20.78
CA GLY A 102 0.90 -21.21 21.15
C GLY A 102 -0.26 -20.36 20.62
N TYR A 103 -0.05 -19.57 19.55
CA TYR A 103 -1.10 -18.69 19.01
C TYR A 103 -2.17 -19.45 18.21
N MET A 104 -1.91 -20.70 17.84
CA MET A 104 -2.83 -21.59 17.15
C MET A 104 -3.76 -22.30 18.14
N GLN A 105 -4.95 -21.74 18.34
CA GLN A 105 -6.06 -22.46 18.98
C GLN A 105 -7.20 -22.54 17.98
N PHE A 106 -7.57 -23.76 17.60
CA PHE A 106 -8.59 -24.06 16.61
C PHE A 106 -9.98 -24.04 17.23
N SER A 107 -10.65 -22.88 17.23
CA SER A 107 -12.08 -22.77 17.53
C SER A 107 -12.84 -22.31 16.29
N PHE A 108 -13.71 -23.16 15.74
CA PHE A 108 -14.50 -22.83 14.55
C PHE A 108 -15.88 -22.29 14.94
N GLN A 109 -16.20 -21.06 14.53
CA GLN A 109 -17.54 -20.48 14.69
C GLN A 109 -17.96 -19.79 13.39
N ARG A 110 -18.98 -20.34 12.73
CA ARG A 110 -19.45 -19.87 11.41
C ARG A 110 -19.89 -18.41 11.41
N ASN A 111 -20.56 -17.95 12.47
CA ASN A 111 -21.00 -16.55 12.59
C ASN A 111 -19.84 -15.55 12.60
N ARG A 112 -18.73 -15.88 13.28
CA ARG A 112 -17.53 -15.01 13.30
C ARG A 112 -16.89 -14.88 11.92
N VAL A 113 -16.93 -15.94 11.10
CA VAL A 113 -16.34 -15.93 9.74
C VAL A 113 -17.09 -14.95 8.85
N TRP A 114 -18.43 -14.93 8.97
CA TRP A 114 -19.26 -14.03 8.18
C TRP A 114 -19.04 -12.55 8.55
N ASP A 115 -18.87 -12.25 9.84
CA ASP A 115 -18.61 -10.90 10.31
C ASP A 115 -17.22 -10.38 9.89
N GLU A 116 -16.20 -11.26 9.92
CA GLU A 116 -14.88 -10.93 9.42
C GLU A 116 -14.84 -10.79 7.90
N LEU A 117 -15.55 -11.64 7.14
CA LEU A 117 -15.65 -11.51 5.69
C LEU A 117 -16.31 -10.18 5.29
N LYS A 118 -17.40 -9.81 5.98
CA LYS A 118 -18.04 -8.48 5.83
C LYS A 118 -17.10 -7.33 6.20
N PHE A 119 -16.07 -7.56 7.01
CA PHE A 119 -15.06 -6.56 7.33
C PHE A 119 -13.90 -6.53 6.33
N GLY A 120 -13.48 -7.70 5.83
CA GLY A 120 -12.41 -7.83 4.85
C GLY A 120 -12.81 -7.39 3.45
N LEU A 121 -14.06 -7.62 3.03
CA LEU A 121 -14.53 -7.36 1.67
C LEU A 121 -14.24 -5.92 1.19
N PRO A 122 -14.55 -4.86 1.95
CA PRO A 122 -14.21 -3.48 1.54
C PRO A 122 -12.72 -3.22 1.41
N ILE A 123 -11.90 -3.86 2.25
CA ILE A 123 -10.44 -3.72 2.23
C ILE A 123 -9.87 -4.42 1.00
N VAL A 124 -10.38 -5.62 0.68
CA VAL A 124 -10.00 -6.37 -0.52
C VAL A 124 -10.38 -5.59 -1.77
N VAL A 125 -11.61 -5.07 -1.84
CA VAL A 125 -12.05 -4.24 -2.97
C VAL A 125 -11.17 -3.00 -3.08
N PHE A 126 -10.88 -2.32 -1.98
CA PHE A 126 -9.97 -1.18 -1.99
C PHE A 126 -8.57 -1.54 -2.50
N GLN A 127 -8.00 -2.64 -2.04
CA GLN A 127 -6.68 -3.10 -2.48
C GLN A 127 -6.68 -3.47 -3.97
N LEU A 128 -7.77 -4.07 -4.46
CA LEU A 128 -7.97 -4.31 -5.89
C LEU A 128 -8.05 -2.99 -6.66
N CYS A 129 -8.70 -1.96 -6.13
CA CYS A 129 -8.74 -0.64 -6.74
C CYS A 129 -7.33 -0.05 -6.85
N VAL A 130 -6.55 -0.04 -5.76
CA VAL A 130 -5.15 0.43 -5.76
C VAL A 130 -4.30 -0.34 -6.77
N PHE A 131 -4.47 -1.67 -6.84
CA PHE A 131 -3.80 -2.49 -7.84
C PHE A 131 -4.20 -2.10 -9.27
N MET A 132 -5.48 -1.92 -9.54
CA MET A 132 -5.97 -1.52 -10.86
C MET A 132 -5.44 -0.14 -11.27
N LEU A 133 -5.38 0.82 -10.35
CA LEU A 133 -4.79 2.14 -10.61
C LEU A 133 -3.33 2.02 -11.07
N GLY A 134 -2.54 1.13 -10.47
CA GLY A 134 -1.13 0.94 -10.84
C GLY A 134 -0.91 0.04 -12.07
N ALA A 135 -1.76 -0.98 -12.27
CA ALA A 135 -1.61 -1.94 -13.37
C ALA A 135 -2.10 -1.38 -14.71
N THR A 136 -3.20 -0.62 -14.69
CA THR A 136 -3.85 -0.04 -15.87
C THR A 136 -2.89 0.86 -16.65
N ASN A 137 -2.16 1.73 -15.94
CA ASN A 137 -1.10 2.59 -16.47
C ASN A 137 -0.08 1.81 -17.34
N LYS A 138 0.47 0.73 -16.79
CA LYS A 138 1.49 -0.10 -17.47
C LYS A 138 0.93 -0.88 -18.65
N LEU A 139 -0.32 -1.35 -18.54
CA LEU A 139 -0.99 -2.07 -19.63
C LEU A 139 -1.21 -1.15 -20.83
N PHE A 140 -1.65 0.09 -20.60
CA PHE A 140 -1.84 1.05 -21.70
C PHE A 140 -0.54 1.41 -22.39
N LEU A 141 0.55 1.65 -21.65
CA LEU A 141 1.87 1.88 -22.24
C LEU A 141 2.33 0.71 -23.14
N ALA A 142 2.01 -0.53 -22.76
CA ALA A 142 2.32 -1.71 -23.58
C ALA A 142 1.45 -1.79 -24.84
N ILE A 143 0.17 -1.43 -24.76
CA ILE A 143 -0.77 -1.47 -25.90
C ILE A 143 -0.40 -0.43 -26.97
N PHE A 144 0.09 0.75 -26.58
CA PHE A 144 0.44 1.83 -27.51
C PHE A 144 1.83 1.71 -28.14
N ASN A 145 2.54 0.57 -27.98
CA ASN A 145 3.85 0.30 -28.58
C ASN A 145 4.87 1.43 -28.43
N VAL A 146 4.96 2.00 -27.21
CA VAL A 146 5.98 3.00 -26.88
C VAL A 146 7.38 2.41 -27.07
N ASP A 147 8.31 3.24 -27.53
CA ASP A 147 9.69 2.82 -27.73
C ASP A 147 10.28 2.22 -26.43
N LYS A 148 10.89 1.04 -26.57
CA LYS A 148 11.42 0.26 -25.45
C LYS A 148 12.58 0.99 -24.76
N TYR A 149 13.33 1.78 -25.53
CA TYR A 149 14.45 2.56 -25.00
C TYR A 149 13.96 3.65 -24.04
N GLU A 150 13.00 4.48 -24.48
CA GLU A 150 12.42 5.52 -23.64
C GLU A 150 11.64 4.94 -22.44
N LEU A 151 10.95 3.81 -22.64
CA LEU A 151 10.26 3.10 -21.56
C LEU A 151 11.23 2.63 -20.47
N GLY A 152 12.44 2.22 -20.84
CA GLY A 152 13.51 1.86 -19.90
C GLY A 152 13.97 3.05 -19.06
N ILE A 153 14.12 4.22 -19.69
CA ILE A 153 14.48 5.48 -18.99
C ILE A 153 13.37 5.88 -18.02
N TYR A 154 12.11 5.81 -18.47
CA TYR A 154 10.94 6.09 -17.64
C TYR A 154 10.81 5.12 -16.46
N ALA A 155 11.05 3.82 -16.68
CA ALA A 155 10.94 2.82 -15.62
C ALA A 155 11.88 3.09 -14.44
N ILE A 156 13.11 3.55 -14.71
CA ILE A 156 14.06 3.93 -13.65
C ILE A 156 13.59 5.18 -12.91
N ALA A 157 13.08 6.18 -13.64
CA ALA A 157 12.49 7.37 -13.03
C ALA A 157 11.31 7.03 -12.11
N CYS A 158 10.46 6.09 -12.52
CA CYS A 158 9.37 5.57 -11.70
C CYS A 158 9.86 4.84 -10.44
N ILE A 159 10.89 4.01 -10.56
CA ILE A 159 11.48 3.30 -9.41
C ILE A 159 11.99 4.31 -8.38
N LEU A 160 12.78 5.29 -8.81
CA LEU A 160 13.32 6.32 -7.93
C LEU A 160 12.21 7.22 -7.34
N GLY A 161 11.20 7.59 -8.14
CA GLY A 161 10.08 8.39 -7.66
C GLY A 161 9.24 7.65 -6.61
N THR A 162 8.98 6.35 -6.81
CA THR A 162 8.21 5.53 -5.87
C THR A 162 8.97 5.21 -4.57
N MET A 163 10.29 5.40 -4.51
CA MET A 163 11.05 5.32 -3.25
C MET A 163 10.53 6.34 -2.22
N VAL A 164 10.13 7.53 -2.65
CA VAL A 164 9.50 8.54 -1.77
C VAL A 164 8.24 7.96 -1.10
N GLY A 165 7.42 7.25 -1.87
CA GLY A 165 6.24 6.56 -1.36
C GLY A 165 6.57 5.43 -0.38
N THR A 166 7.69 4.74 -0.58
CA THR A 166 8.14 3.64 0.30
C THR A 166 8.63 4.17 1.65
N VAL A 167 9.37 5.27 1.66
CA VAL A 167 9.76 5.98 2.88
C VAL A 167 8.51 6.46 3.62
N ALA A 168 7.55 7.02 2.89
CA ALA A 168 6.30 7.47 3.47
C ALA A 168 5.47 6.33 4.12
N GLN A 169 5.42 5.16 3.47
CA GLN A 169 4.79 3.97 4.06
C GLN A 169 5.45 3.59 5.38
N SER A 170 6.78 3.68 5.47
CA SER A 170 7.49 3.34 6.71
C SER A 170 7.09 4.24 7.88
N ILE A 171 6.94 5.56 7.64
CA ILE A 171 6.43 6.52 8.63
C ILE A 171 4.99 6.17 9.01
N LEU A 172 4.13 5.89 8.02
CA LEU A 172 2.74 5.52 8.27
C LEU A 172 2.62 4.26 9.14
N LEU A 173 3.45 3.24 8.86
CA LEU A 173 3.45 1.99 9.62
C LEU A 173 3.83 2.21 11.09
N TYR A 174 4.64 3.22 11.40
CA TYR A 174 4.99 3.66 12.76
C TYR A 174 3.86 4.45 13.44
N VAL A 175 3.22 5.37 12.72
CA VAL A 175 2.13 6.21 13.26
C VAL A 175 0.84 5.41 13.48
N GLN A 176 0.57 4.40 12.65
CA GLN A 176 -0.65 3.58 12.69
C GLN A 176 -1.00 3.01 14.08
N PRO A 177 -0.12 2.22 14.75
CA PRO A 177 -0.44 1.63 16.04
C PRO A 177 -0.63 2.68 17.15
N GLN A 178 0.15 3.77 17.13
CA GLN A 178 0.03 4.86 18.10
C GLN A 178 -1.31 5.58 17.99
N LEU A 179 -1.73 5.85 16.75
CA LEU A 179 -3.00 6.47 16.47
C LEU A 179 -4.16 5.58 16.93
N TYR A 180 -4.15 4.30 16.55
CA TYR A 180 -5.22 3.37 16.92
C TYR A 180 -5.31 3.15 18.43
N LYS A 181 -4.17 3.08 19.13
CA LYS A 181 -4.14 2.99 20.60
C LYS A 181 -4.80 4.21 21.22
N SER A 182 -4.40 5.42 20.81
CA SER A 182 -4.92 6.69 21.32
C SER A 182 -6.43 6.83 21.15
N ILE A 183 -6.98 6.40 20.01
CA ILE A 183 -8.43 6.45 19.79
C ILE A 183 -9.16 5.36 20.60
N SER A 184 -8.56 4.18 20.79
CA SER A 184 -9.18 3.08 21.55
C SER A 184 -9.23 3.32 23.06
N THR A 185 -8.26 4.02 23.64
CA THR A 185 -8.18 4.32 25.07
C THR A 185 -9.06 5.48 25.51
N GLY A 186 -9.77 6.13 24.58
CA GLY A 186 -10.62 7.29 24.88
C GLY A 186 -9.85 8.55 25.25
N THR A 187 -8.52 8.51 25.28
CA THR A 187 -7.62 9.64 25.57
C THR A 187 -7.38 10.53 24.35
N ALA A 188 -7.95 10.20 23.19
CA ALA A 188 -7.84 10.98 21.97
C ALA A 188 -8.67 12.26 22.06
N THR A 189 -8.10 13.30 22.67
CA THR A 189 -8.58 14.68 22.52
C THR A 189 -8.28 15.14 21.10
N ARG A 190 -9.16 15.99 20.53
CA ARG A 190 -9.01 16.58 19.19
C ARG A 190 -7.58 17.07 18.90
N ASP A 191 -6.97 17.75 19.86
CA ASP A 191 -5.64 18.36 19.70
C ASP A 191 -4.50 17.33 19.65
N SER A 192 -4.67 16.17 20.30
CA SER A 192 -3.70 15.07 20.22
C SER A 192 -3.63 14.47 18.81
N VAL A 193 -4.79 14.29 18.17
CA VAL A 193 -4.91 13.79 16.80
C VAL A 193 -4.35 14.80 15.80
N LYS A 194 -4.65 16.10 16.00
CA LYS A 194 -4.07 17.19 15.21
C LYS A 194 -2.55 17.18 15.27
N ARG A 195 -1.98 17.08 16.48
CA ARG A 195 -0.54 17.04 16.70
C ARG A 195 0.11 15.84 15.99
N ILE A 196 -0.50 14.66 16.07
CA ILE A 196 -0.01 13.45 15.38
C ILE A 196 0.00 13.65 13.86
N PHE A 197 -1.05 14.24 13.28
CA PHE A 197 -1.08 14.52 11.84
C PHE A 197 -0.06 15.57 11.42
N PHE A 198 0.06 16.69 12.15
CA PHE A 198 1.06 17.72 11.84
C PHE A 198 2.48 17.16 11.94
N ASN A 199 2.76 16.33 12.95
CA ASN A 199 4.05 15.64 13.07
C ASN A 199 4.26 14.67 11.91
N TYR A 200 3.24 13.92 11.51
CA TYR A 200 3.29 13.04 10.33
C TYR A 200 3.62 13.83 9.06
N CYS A 201 2.90 14.93 8.79
CA CYS A 201 3.14 15.78 7.63
C CYS A 201 4.56 16.38 7.66
N LYS A 202 5.01 16.90 8.80
CA LYS A 202 6.36 17.44 8.96
C LYS A 202 7.43 16.38 8.67
N MET A 203 7.32 15.20 9.27
CA MET A 203 8.25 14.09 9.02
C MET A 203 8.23 13.67 7.55
N LEU A 204 7.03 13.54 6.97
CA LEU A 204 6.86 13.16 5.58
C LEU A 204 7.53 14.16 4.63
N THR A 205 7.35 15.47 4.84
CA THR A 205 7.96 16.51 3.99
C THR A 205 9.48 16.54 4.11
N VAL A 206 10.02 16.43 5.33
CA VAL A 206 11.48 16.40 5.53
C VAL A 206 12.12 15.18 4.87
N LEU A 207 11.52 13.99 5.08
CA LEU A 207 12.04 12.75 4.52
C LEU A 207 11.85 12.67 3.00
N SER A 208 10.75 13.19 2.45
CA SER A 208 10.54 13.22 1.00
C SER A 208 11.53 14.16 0.32
N LEU A 209 11.80 15.35 0.88
CA LEU A 209 12.80 16.28 0.37
C LEU A 209 14.22 15.68 0.45
N ALA A 210 14.57 15.04 1.57
CA ALA A 210 15.85 14.35 1.71
C ALA A 210 15.99 13.23 0.66
N CYS A 211 14.95 12.41 0.48
CA CYS A 211 14.93 11.36 -0.53
C CYS A 211 15.04 11.90 -1.95
N MET A 212 14.39 13.03 -2.25
CA MET A 212 14.50 13.69 -3.55
C MET A 212 15.90 14.24 -3.81
N ALA A 213 16.54 14.85 -2.81
CA ALA A 213 17.92 15.32 -2.92
C ALA A 213 18.90 14.16 -3.17
N VAL A 214 18.75 13.04 -2.46
CA VAL A 214 19.56 11.83 -2.67
C VAL A 214 19.32 11.23 -4.06
N ALA A 215 18.07 11.19 -4.53
CA ALA A 215 17.76 10.68 -5.88
C ALA A 215 18.37 11.55 -6.98
N VAL A 216 18.33 12.88 -6.83
CA VAL A 216 18.97 13.82 -7.76
C VAL A 216 20.49 13.62 -7.75
N PHE A 217 21.11 13.49 -6.56
CA PHE A 217 22.52 13.16 -6.45
C PHE A 217 22.86 11.83 -7.16
N ALA A 218 22.03 10.80 -6.96
CA ALA A 218 22.21 9.52 -7.63
C ALA A 218 22.13 9.65 -9.17
N TYR A 219 21.23 10.49 -9.69
CA TYR A 219 21.13 10.77 -11.13
C TYR A 219 22.40 11.37 -11.74
N TYR A 220 23.08 12.26 -11.02
CA TYR A 220 24.29 12.92 -11.52
C TYR A 220 25.57 12.10 -11.31
N PHE A 221 25.67 11.35 -10.21
CA PHE A 221 26.93 10.70 -9.81
C PHE A 221 26.93 9.18 -9.94
N LEU A 222 25.79 8.49 -9.72
CA LEU A 222 25.72 7.03 -9.75
C LEU A 222 25.19 6.48 -11.07
N ILE A 223 24.22 7.18 -11.68
CA ILE A 223 23.46 6.65 -12.81
C ILE A 223 24.12 7.07 -14.13
N ASN A 224 24.13 6.15 -15.09
CA ASN A 224 24.65 6.41 -16.43
C ASN A 224 23.92 7.61 -17.08
N ARG A 225 24.67 8.48 -17.76
CA ARG A 225 24.17 9.69 -18.44
C ARG A 225 22.99 9.44 -19.38
N ILE A 226 22.88 8.23 -19.91
CA ILE A 226 21.75 7.76 -20.72
C ILE A 226 20.39 7.99 -20.05
N TYR A 227 20.32 7.93 -18.71
CA TYR A 227 19.07 8.04 -17.96
C TYR A 227 18.74 9.46 -17.46
N LEU A 228 19.65 10.44 -17.67
CA LEU A 228 19.44 11.83 -17.27
C LEU A 228 18.14 12.47 -17.82
N PRO A 229 17.70 12.19 -19.07
CA PRO A 229 16.41 12.71 -19.56
C PRO A 229 15.22 12.31 -18.68
N GLY A 230 15.34 11.20 -17.94
CA GLY A 230 14.32 10.67 -17.06
C GLY A 230 14.04 11.49 -15.80
N ILE A 231 14.93 12.43 -15.45
CA ILE A 231 14.82 13.23 -14.21
C ILE A 231 13.51 14.03 -14.15
N LYS A 232 12.99 14.45 -15.32
CA LYS A 232 11.72 15.18 -15.42
C LYS A 232 10.53 14.33 -14.96
N TYR A 233 10.51 13.06 -15.37
CA TYR A 233 9.46 12.11 -14.94
C TYR A 233 9.59 11.78 -13.45
N PHE A 234 10.82 11.68 -12.95
CA PHE A 234 11.09 11.41 -11.55
C PHE A 234 10.39 12.43 -10.63
N PHE A 235 10.49 13.73 -10.93
CA PHE A 235 9.83 14.77 -10.11
C PHE A 235 8.30 14.62 -10.10
N VAL A 236 7.69 14.31 -11.24
CA VAL A 236 6.24 14.11 -11.34
C VAL A 236 5.81 12.90 -10.49
N VAL A 237 6.52 11.79 -10.60
CA VAL A 237 6.22 10.56 -9.83
C VAL A 237 6.48 10.77 -8.33
N ALA A 238 7.53 11.51 -7.96
CA ALA A 238 7.84 11.81 -6.57
C ALA A 238 6.73 12.65 -5.90
N VAL A 239 6.22 13.67 -6.60
CA VAL A 239 5.08 14.48 -6.14
C VAL A 239 3.82 13.63 -6.01
N GLN A 240 3.54 12.78 -7.01
CA GLN A 240 2.43 11.84 -6.98
C GLN A 240 2.51 10.90 -5.76
N ALA A 241 3.69 10.32 -5.49
CA ALA A 241 3.91 9.45 -4.34
C ALA A 241 3.75 10.19 -3.00
N PHE A 242 4.16 11.45 -2.91
CA PHE A 242 3.97 12.30 -1.73
C PHE A 242 2.48 12.57 -1.45
N ILE A 243 1.70 12.92 -2.46
CA ILE A 243 0.25 13.16 -2.30
C ILE A 243 -0.45 11.85 -1.89
N TRP A 244 -0.06 10.73 -2.52
CA TRP A 244 -0.57 9.41 -2.19
C TRP A 244 -0.31 9.03 -0.73
N ALA A 245 0.86 9.39 -0.18
CA ALA A 245 1.17 9.20 1.23
C ALA A 245 0.27 9.99 2.20
N LEU A 246 -0.14 11.20 1.83
CA LEU A 246 -1.10 11.98 2.63
C LEU A 246 -2.48 11.30 2.64
N ASN A 247 -2.91 10.77 1.49
CA ASN A 247 -4.19 10.06 1.38
C ASN A 247 -4.27 8.82 2.27
N TYR A 248 -3.16 8.10 2.43
CA TYR A 248 -3.12 6.92 3.30
C TYR A 248 -3.41 7.24 4.77
N PHE A 249 -2.97 8.40 5.26
CA PHE A 249 -3.26 8.80 6.63
C PHE A 249 -4.77 9.04 6.81
N ILE A 250 -5.44 9.66 5.84
CA ILE A 250 -6.89 9.85 5.87
C ILE A 250 -7.60 8.50 5.78
N PHE A 251 -7.11 7.60 4.93
CA PHE A 251 -7.63 6.25 4.80
C PHE A 251 -7.55 5.47 6.13
N LEU A 252 -6.48 5.66 6.88
CA LEU A 252 -6.28 5.05 8.19
C LEU A 252 -7.41 5.41 9.18
N PHE A 253 -7.90 6.66 9.14
CA PHE A 253 -9.05 7.13 9.91
C PHE A 253 -10.37 6.54 9.43
N LEU A 254 -10.62 6.51 8.11
CA LEU A 254 -11.84 5.91 7.55
C LEU A 254 -11.95 4.43 7.90
N LEU A 255 -10.82 3.71 7.88
CA LEU A 255 -10.73 2.31 8.24
C LEU A 255 -11.03 2.09 9.72
N TYR A 256 -10.50 2.95 10.61
CA TYR A 256 -10.78 2.89 12.05
C TYR A 256 -12.27 3.03 12.37
N HIS A 257 -12.94 4.00 11.75
CA HIS A 257 -14.37 4.25 11.94
C HIS A 257 -15.29 3.26 11.20
N LYS A 258 -14.73 2.24 10.54
CA LYS A 258 -15.47 1.18 9.84
C LYS A 258 -16.47 1.73 8.81
N GLU A 259 -16.13 2.82 8.14
CA GLU A 259 -16.96 3.50 7.12
C GLU A 259 -16.92 2.77 5.76
N LYS A 260 -17.23 1.47 5.78
CA LYS A 260 -17.04 0.50 4.69
C LYS A 260 -17.69 0.93 3.37
N ARG A 261 -18.93 1.46 3.44
CA ARG A 261 -19.67 1.92 2.25
C ARG A 261 -19.02 3.15 1.60
N LYS A 262 -18.37 4.01 2.38
CA LYS A 262 -17.70 5.22 1.87
C LYS A 262 -16.41 4.83 1.16
N ILE A 263 -15.61 3.95 1.76
CA ILE A 263 -14.39 3.40 1.15
C ILE A 263 -14.71 2.77 -0.22
N LEU A 264 -15.76 1.93 -0.29
CA LEU A 264 -16.18 1.30 -1.53
C LEU A 264 -16.60 2.32 -2.61
N LYS A 265 -17.38 3.35 -2.25
CA LYS A 265 -17.80 4.40 -3.19
C LYS A 265 -16.61 5.18 -3.74
N VAL A 266 -15.71 5.62 -2.87
CA VAL A 266 -14.48 6.33 -3.27
C VAL A 266 -13.69 5.47 -4.26
N ALA A 267 -13.50 4.19 -3.94
CA ALA A 267 -12.66 3.30 -4.72
C ALA A 267 -13.26 3.00 -6.11
N LEU A 268 -14.56 2.74 -6.20
CA LEU A 268 -15.26 2.52 -7.47
C LEU A 268 -15.21 3.75 -8.38
N ILE A 269 -15.51 4.94 -7.85
CA ILE A 269 -15.45 6.20 -8.62
C ILE A 269 -14.01 6.43 -9.10
N SER A 270 -13.02 6.16 -8.25
CA SER A 270 -11.61 6.35 -8.59
C SER A 270 -11.13 5.42 -9.70
N ILE A 271 -11.60 4.17 -9.76
CA ILE A 271 -11.29 3.26 -10.88
C ILE A 271 -11.82 3.85 -12.19
N VAL A 272 -13.09 4.23 -12.22
CA VAL A 272 -13.74 4.74 -13.45
C VAL A 272 -13.05 6.00 -13.94
N CYS A 273 -12.80 6.96 -13.04
CA CYS A 273 -12.06 8.18 -13.37
C CYS A 273 -10.65 7.87 -13.87
N SER A 274 -9.95 6.92 -13.24
CA SER A 274 -8.58 6.58 -13.62
C SER A 274 -8.47 5.93 -14.98
N VAL A 275 -9.36 5.00 -15.31
CA VAL A 275 -9.39 4.38 -16.64
C VAL A 275 -9.65 5.44 -17.71
N ALA A 276 -10.61 6.34 -17.49
CA ALA A 276 -10.94 7.40 -18.43
C ALA A 276 -9.75 8.36 -18.67
N ILE A 277 -9.10 8.82 -17.59
CA ILE A 277 -7.96 9.75 -17.68
C ILE A 277 -6.75 9.07 -18.31
N ASN A 278 -6.47 7.82 -17.95
CA ASN A 278 -5.37 7.07 -18.54
C ASN A 278 -5.53 6.88 -20.04
N ILE A 279 -6.73 6.49 -20.50
CA ILE A 279 -6.99 6.35 -21.94
C ILE A 279 -6.77 7.67 -22.67
N PHE A 280 -7.29 8.77 -22.14
CA PHE A 280 -7.18 10.08 -22.77
C PHE A 280 -5.73 10.59 -22.80
N MET A 281 -5.03 10.55 -21.66
CA MET A 281 -3.68 11.10 -21.54
C MET A 281 -2.62 10.24 -22.24
N VAL A 282 -2.67 8.91 -22.10
CA VAL A 282 -1.67 8.03 -22.72
C VAL A 282 -1.81 8.06 -24.25
N LYS A 283 -3.04 8.16 -24.78
CA LYS A 283 -3.28 8.28 -26.22
C LYS A 283 -2.66 9.55 -26.82
N HIS A 284 -2.64 10.67 -26.10
CA HIS A 284 -2.14 11.95 -26.62
C HIS A 284 -0.68 12.24 -26.27
N PHE A 285 -0.20 11.80 -25.10
CA PHE A 285 1.11 12.20 -24.56
C PHE A 285 2.05 11.03 -24.24
N MET A 286 1.68 9.79 -24.57
CA MET A 286 2.47 8.56 -24.35
C MET A 286 3.06 8.48 -22.93
N ILE A 287 4.39 8.56 -22.78
CA ILE A 287 5.11 8.48 -21.49
C ILE A 287 4.76 9.63 -20.56
N TRP A 288 4.69 10.86 -21.10
CA TRP A 288 4.24 12.02 -20.32
C TRP A 288 2.79 11.86 -19.89
N GLY A 289 1.98 11.24 -20.74
CA GLY A 289 0.58 10.91 -20.46
C GLY A 289 0.45 10.01 -19.24
N ASP A 290 1.30 8.98 -19.11
CA ASP A 290 1.28 8.07 -17.96
C ASP A 290 1.71 8.73 -16.65
N ALA A 291 2.79 9.53 -16.69
CA ALA A 291 3.26 10.25 -15.52
C ALA A 291 2.21 11.24 -15.02
N LEU A 292 1.61 12.03 -15.92
CA LEU A 292 0.60 13.02 -15.58
C LEU A 292 -0.72 12.36 -15.16
N SER A 293 -1.17 11.31 -15.83
CA SER A 293 -2.40 10.61 -15.48
C SER A 293 -2.33 10.06 -14.05
N SER A 294 -1.18 9.50 -13.65
CA SER A 294 -0.97 9.00 -12.28
C SER A 294 -1.10 10.10 -11.23
N LEU A 295 -0.60 11.30 -11.52
CA LEU A 295 -0.69 12.47 -10.67
C LEU A 295 -2.12 12.99 -10.58
N PHE A 296 -2.81 13.16 -11.71
CA PHE A 296 -4.22 13.56 -11.74
C PHE A 296 -5.13 12.56 -11.03
N ASN A 297 -4.92 11.27 -11.25
CA ASN A 297 -5.66 10.20 -10.56
C ASN A 297 -5.48 10.30 -9.05
N THR A 298 -4.26 10.60 -8.59
CA THR A 298 -3.97 10.75 -7.16
C THR A 298 -4.63 11.99 -6.56
N ILE A 299 -4.66 13.12 -7.30
CA ILE A 299 -5.35 14.35 -6.88
C ILE A 299 -6.86 14.12 -6.80
N ILE A 300 -7.45 13.50 -7.83
CA ILE A 300 -8.89 13.17 -7.83
C ILE A 300 -9.22 12.25 -6.67
N PHE A 301 -8.38 11.24 -6.41
CA PHE A 301 -8.53 10.38 -5.24
C PHE A 301 -8.51 11.19 -3.94
N SER A 302 -7.56 12.13 -3.78
CA SER A 302 -7.52 13.03 -2.61
C SER A 302 -8.81 13.84 -2.44
N VAL A 303 -9.31 14.45 -3.53
CA VAL A 303 -10.56 15.21 -3.53
C VAL A 303 -11.73 14.31 -3.12
N LEU A 304 -11.87 13.14 -3.73
CA LEU A 304 -12.94 12.20 -3.40
C LEU A 304 -12.91 11.76 -1.93
N VAL A 305 -11.73 11.48 -1.40
CA VAL A 305 -11.53 11.10 0.01
C VAL A 305 -11.93 12.23 0.96
N ILE A 306 -11.70 13.49 0.61
CA ILE A 306 -12.03 14.65 1.46
C ILE A 306 -13.51 15.03 1.38
N PHE A 307 -14.13 14.97 0.19
CA PHE A 307 -15.49 15.48 -0.05
C PHE A 307 -16.59 14.43 0.20
N LEU A 308 -16.41 13.16 -0.19
CA LEU A 308 -17.46 12.13 -0.03
C LEU A 308 -17.89 11.88 1.44
N PRO A 309 -17.02 12.01 2.46
CA PRO A 309 -17.44 11.93 3.84
C PRO A 309 -18.38 13.06 4.28
N LYS A 310 -18.32 14.25 3.64
CA LYS A 310 -19.13 15.43 4.00
C LYS A 310 -20.59 15.27 3.55
N THR A 311 -20.83 14.77 2.35
CA THR A 311 -22.17 14.78 1.70
C THR A 311 -23.18 13.83 2.33
N SER A 312 -22.74 12.69 2.91
CA SER A 312 -23.69 11.67 3.41
C SER A 312 -23.92 11.72 4.93
N SER A 313 -23.19 12.58 5.64
CA SER A 313 -23.19 12.66 7.12
C SER A 313 -24.31 13.54 7.70
N GLY A 314 -25.19 14.11 6.88
CA GLY A 314 -26.33 14.89 7.37
C GLY A 314 -27.43 14.06 8.05
N LYS A 315 -27.61 12.78 7.69
CA LYS A 315 -28.81 12.01 8.09
C LYS A 315 -28.61 10.87 9.11
N ARG A 316 -27.39 10.37 9.33
CA ARG A 316 -27.16 9.18 10.20
C ARG A 316 -26.45 9.48 11.52
N TRP A 317 -26.00 10.71 11.73
CA TRP A 317 -25.37 11.17 12.98
C TRP A 317 -26.37 11.59 14.06
N ILE A 318 -27.64 11.81 13.69
CA ILE A 318 -28.70 12.28 14.60
C ILE A 318 -29.25 11.12 15.43
N SER A 319 -29.27 9.88 14.92
CA SER A 319 -29.87 8.73 15.63
C SER A 319 -28.91 7.95 16.54
N MET A 320 -27.65 8.36 16.67
CA MET A 320 -26.66 7.73 17.58
C MET A 320 -26.24 8.68 18.70
N ARG A 321 -27.01 9.74 18.92
CA ARG A 321 -26.65 10.87 19.76
C ARG A 321 -27.31 10.79 21.14
N GLU A 322 -27.21 9.64 21.81
CA GLU A 322 -27.69 9.56 23.19
C GLU A 322 -26.94 8.54 24.06
N ASN A 323 -25.64 8.34 23.83
CA ASN A 323 -24.68 8.17 24.93
C ASN A 323 -23.23 8.06 24.41
N ARG A 324 -22.41 9.05 24.82
CA ARG A 324 -20.94 9.11 24.76
C ARG A 324 -20.28 8.89 23.38
N LEU A 325 -20.07 10.03 22.69
CA LEU A 325 -18.81 10.47 22.07
C LEU A 325 -19.13 11.78 21.30
N PRO A 326 -18.54 12.95 21.65
CA PRO A 326 -18.80 14.18 20.92
C PRO A 326 -18.09 14.15 19.56
N GLY A 327 -18.80 13.63 18.56
CA GLY A 327 -18.53 13.88 17.15
C GLY A 327 -19.05 15.24 16.73
N ARG A 328 -18.17 16.02 16.09
CA ARG A 328 -18.54 16.90 14.95
C ARG A 328 -17.36 17.58 14.25
N SER A 329 -16.18 17.71 14.87
CA SER A 329 -15.21 18.72 14.40
C SER A 329 -13.74 18.27 14.27
N ALA A 330 -13.40 17.04 14.67
CA ALA A 330 -11.99 16.63 14.76
C ALA A 330 -11.34 16.31 13.41
N ALA A 331 -12.02 15.58 12.52
CA ALA A 331 -11.49 15.28 11.19
C ALA A 331 -11.61 16.47 10.21
N LEU A 332 -12.53 17.42 10.47
CA LEU A 332 -12.90 18.44 9.49
C LEU A 332 -12.13 19.77 9.58
N ASN A 333 -11.70 20.23 10.77
CA ASN A 333 -10.79 21.40 10.87
C ASN A 333 -9.33 20.98 11.08
N LEU A 334 -8.99 19.82 10.53
CA LEU A 334 -7.60 19.37 10.42
C LEU A 334 -7.03 19.68 9.03
N PHE A 335 -7.94 19.91 8.07
CA PHE A 335 -7.66 20.20 6.67
C PHE A 335 -8.13 21.60 6.23
N LEU A 336 -8.92 22.29 7.08
CA LEU A 336 -9.19 23.72 7.06
C LEU A 336 -8.53 24.29 8.32
#